data_AF-A0AAX6QIC8-F1
#
_entry.id   AF-A0AAX6QIC8-F1
#
_cell.length_a   1.000
_cell.length_b   1.000
_cell.length_c   1.000
_cell.angle_alpha   90.00
_cell.angle_beta   90.00
_cell.angle_gamma   90.00
#
_symmetry.space_group_name_H-M   'P 1'
#
loop_
_entity.id
_entity.type
_entity.pdbx_description
1 polymer ?
#
loop_
_entity_poly.entity_id
_entity_poly.type
_entity_poly.pdbx_seq_one_letter_code
_entity_poly.pdbx_strand_id
1 'polypeptide(L)'
;MAVVPVLFTLARMWSRHHLSSPLRSVTSFRCFHRGESPTDSQKDMIEIPLPPWQERNDESIEIKRARLLYESRKRGMLENCILLSLFAKEHLHRMTEKQLNLYDRLINEPSNDWDIYYWATEARPAPEVFENEVMALLRDFTKNRNREQRLRAPDLEYLLEEPR
;
A
#
# COMPACT_ATOMS: atom_id res chain seq x y z
N MET A 1 -43.82 -42.32 -48.77
CA MET A 1 -44.38 -41.54 -49.89
C MET A 1 -44.09 -40.07 -49.62
N ALA A 2 -43.29 -39.48 -50.48
CA ALA A 2 -42.74 -38.12 -50.38
C ALA A 2 -43.79 -37.05 -50.72
N VAL A 3 -43.65 -35.84 -50.15
CA VAL A 3 -43.66 -34.56 -50.91
C VAL A 3 -42.84 -33.51 -50.13
N VAL A 4 -41.83 -32.94 -50.79
CA VAL A 4 -41.05 -31.72 -50.48
C VAL A 4 -41.61 -30.64 -51.43
N PRO A 5 -41.82 -29.34 -51.09
CA PRO A 5 -40.76 -28.31 -50.93
C PRO A 5 -41.14 -27.18 -49.94
N VAL A 6 -40.31 -26.21 -49.53
CA VAL A 6 -39.82 -25.05 -50.30
C VAL A 6 -38.77 -24.31 -49.43
N LEU A 7 -37.63 -23.96 -50.03
CA LEU A 7 -36.59 -23.10 -49.48
C LEU A 7 -37.09 -21.65 -49.35
N PHE A 8 -36.71 -20.93 -48.29
CA PHE A 8 -36.39 -19.50 -48.39
C PHE A 8 -35.26 -19.12 -47.42
N THR A 9 -34.08 -18.95 -48.00
CA THR A 9 -32.88 -18.33 -47.42
C THR A 9 -33.07 -16.81 -47.33
N LEU A 10 -32.94 -16.22 -46.14
CA LEU A 10 -32.75 -14.76 -46.00
C LEU A 10 -31.25 -14.48 -45.83
N ALA A 11 -30.57 -14.31 -46.96
CA ALA A 11 -29.24 -13.70 -47.01
C ALA A 11 -29.42 -12.19 -46.82
N ARG A 12 -28.95 -11.66 -45.68
CA ARG A 12 -28.92 -10.22 -45.43
C ARG A 12 -27.77 -9.62 -46.25
N MET A 13 -28.15 -9.00 -47.36
CA MET A 13 -27.26 -8.30 -48.28
C MET A 13 -26.65 -7.07 -47.57
N TRP A 14 -25.38 -7.14 -47.17
CA TRP A 14 -24.63 -5.96 -46.75
C TRP A 14 -23.93 -5.34 -47.95
N SER A 15 -24.41 -4.15 -48.32
CA SER A 15 -23.85 -3.30 -49.36
C SER A 15 -22.40 -2.92 -49.03
N ARG A 16 -21.46 -3.33 -49.88
CA ARG A 16 -20.08 -2.86 -49.88
C ARG A 16 -20.02 -1.50 -50.55
N HIS A 17 -20.00 -0.43 -49.75
CA HIS A 17 -19.54 0.86 -50.25
C HIS A 17 -18.03 0.95 -50.06
N HIS A 18 -17.29 0.77 -51.16
CA HIS A 18 -15.88 1.13 -51.27
C HIS A 18 -15.76 2.65 -51.19
N LEU A 19 -15.29 3.16 -50.06
CA LEU A 19 -14.76 4.52 -49.95
C LEU A 19 -13.23 4.42 -50.01
N SER A 20 -12.70 4.65 -51.21
CA SER A 20 -11.28 4.82 -51.48
C SER A 20 -10.80 6.09 -50.78
N SER A 21 -10.13 5.93 -49.65
CA SER A 21 -9.49 7.06 -48.95
C SER A 21 -8.11 7.31 -49.56
N PRO A 22 -7.72 8.58 -49.82
CA PRO A 22 -6.40 8.88 -50.35
C PRO A 22 -5.35 8.65 -49.25
N LEU A 23 -4.30 7.91 -49.59
CA LEU A 23 -3.12 7.73 -48.76
C LEU A 23 -2.43 9.09 -48.57
N ARG A 24 -2.73 9.76 -47.45
CA ARG A 24 -1.85 10.82 -46.95
C ARG A 24 -0.62 10.13 -46.36
N SER A 25 0.49 10.18 -47.09
CA SER A 25 1.82 9.94 -46.54
C SER A 25 2.09 11.02 -45.49
N VAL A 26 1.72 10.74 -44.26
CA VAL A 26 2.22 11.46 -43.10
C VAL A 26 3.44 10.65 -42.68
N THR A 27 4.62 11.11 -43.07
CA THR A 27 5.85 10.73 -42.40
C THR A 27 5.66 11.09 -40.93
N SER A 28 5.36 10.09 -40.12
CA SER A 28 5.37 10.20 -38.67
C SER A 28 6.83 10.38 -38.30
N PHE A 29 7.28 11.63 -38.29
CA PHE A 29 8.45 12.02 -37.51
C PHE A 29 8.07 11.75 -36.06
N ARG A 30 8.27 10.51 -35.62
CA ARG A 30 8.45 10.22 -34.20
C ARG A 30 9.77 10.88 -33.85
N CYS A 31 9.73 12.17 -33.56
CA CYS A 31 10.73 12.77 -32.71
C CYS A 31 10.55 12.09 -31.36
N PHE A 32 11.19 10.94 -31.20
CA PHE A 32 11.49 10.41 -29.89
C PHE A 32 12.47 11.40 -29.29
N HIS A 33 11.95 12.39 -28.56
CA HIS A 33 12.73 12.97 -27.47
C HIS A 33 12.91 11.84 -26.44
N ARG A 34 13.89 10.96 -26.70
CA ARG A 34 14.59 10.26 -25.64
C ARG A 34 15.29 11.37 -24.89
N GLY A 35 14.65 11.88 -23.84
CA GLY A 35 15.34 12.69 -22.86
C GLY A 35 16.46 11.81 -22.32
N GLU A 36 17.67 12.03 -22.81
CA GLU A 36 18.85 11.59 -22.07
C GLU A 36 18.91 12.51 -20.86
N SER A 37 18.19 12.12 -19.80
CA SER A 37 18.43 12.68 -18.48
C SER A 37 19.90 12.39 -18.17
N PRO A 38 20.72 13.41 -17.85
CA PRO A 38 22.07 13.19 -17.36
C PRO A 38 21.97 12.13 -16.26
N THR A 39 22.86 11.13 -16.28
CA THR A 39 22.97 10.16 -15.18
C THR A 39 22.92 10.95 -13.88
N ASP A 40 21.85 10.71 -13.10
CA ASP A 40 21.54 11.39 -11.86
C ASP A 40 22.74 11.23 -10.94
N SER A 41 23.65 12.20 -11.03
CA SER A 41 24.85 12.22 -10.25
C SER A 41 24.34 12.76 -8.93
N GLN A 42 24.21 11.86 -7.95
CA GLN A 42 23.72 12.10 -6.57
C GLN A 42 24.34 13.32 -5.86
N LYS A 43 25.27 14.01 -6.52
CA LYS A 43 26.04 15.18 -6.10
C LYS A 43 25.20 16.42 -5.81
N ASP A 44 23.97 16.48 -6.30
CA ASP A 44 23.06 17.63 -6.07
C ASP A 44 21.97 17.34 -5.01
N MET A 45 22.03 16.21 -4.31
CA MET A 45 21.06 15.88 -3.26
C MET A 45 21.37 16.67 -1.97
N ILE A 46 20.74 17.83 -1.82
CA ILE A 46 20.76 18.60 -0.57
C ILE A 46 19.89 17.84 0.45
N GLU A 47 20.51 17.14 1.38
CA GLU A 47 19.81 16.51 2.51
C GLU A 47 19.34 17.59 3.48
N ILE A 48 18.03 17.87 3.46
CA ILE A 48 17.39 18.76 4.44
C ILE A 48 17.21 17.94 5.73
N PRO A 49 17.85 18.32 6.85
CA PRO A 49 17.74 17.55 8.08
C PRO A 49 16.32 17.69 8.64
N LEU A 50 15.64 16.55 8.78
CA LEU A 50 14.37 16.47 9.47
C LEU A 50 14.57 16.63 10.98
N PRO A 51 13.56 17.16 11.71
CA PRO A 51 13.66 17.25 13.16
C PRO A 51 13.83 15.84 13.75
N PRO A 52 14.72 15.67 14.74
CA PRO A 52 14.89 14.38 15.39
C PRO A 52 13.60 13.97 16.09
N TRP A 53 13.25 12.69 15.99
CA TRP A 53 12.11 12.14 16.71
C TRP A 53 12.32 12.29 18.22
N GLN A 54 11.26 12.69 18.93
CA GLN A 54 11.28 12.93 20.37
C GLN A 54 10.28 12.01 21.06
N GLU A 55 10.74 11.30 22.08
CA GLU A 55 9.89 10.43 22.89
C GLU A 55 8.96 11.25 23.79
N ARG A 56 7.67 10.86 23.82
CA ARG A 56 6.64 11.50 24.65
C ARG A 56 6.41 10.69 25.92
N ASN A 57 6.71 11.31 27.06
CA ASN A 57 6.66 10.69 28.39
C ASN A 57 5.60 11.28 29.31
N ASP A 58 4.88 12.31 28.87
CA ASP A 58 3.92 13.10 29.66
C ASP A 58 2.46 12.61 29.53
N GLU A 59 2.20 11.60 28.71
CA GLU A 59 0.86 11.06 28.44
C GLU A 59 0.56 9.76 29.21
N SER A 60 -0.72 9.54 29.54
CA SER A 60 -1.17 8.26 30.11
C SER A 60 -1.13 7.14 29.07
N ILE A 61 -1.07 5.87 29.52
CA ILE A 61 -1.04 4.70 28.63
C ILE A 61 -2.25 4.66 27.68
N GLU A 62 -3.43 5.05 28.17
CA GLU A 62 -4.66 5.10 27.35
C GLU A 62 -4.57 6.16 26.26
N ILE A 63 -4.06 7.35 26.59
CA ILE A 63 -3.86 8.45 25.62
C ILE A 63 -2.80 8.03 24.59
N LYS A 64 -1.70 7.42 25.03
CA LYS A 64 -0.66 6.88 24.14
C LYS A 64 -1.22 5.84 23.18
N ARG A 65 -2.05 4.91 23.65
CA ARG A 65 -2.75 3.94 22.80
C ARG A 65 -3.67 4.62 21.79
N ALA A 66 -4.50 5.58 22.22
CA ALA A 66 -5.38 6.30 21.31
C ALA A 66 -4.61 7.05 20.21
N ARG A 67 -3.50 7.70 20.58
CA ARG A 67 -2.59 8.39 19.66
C ARG A 67 -1.95 7.43 18.67
N LEU A 68 -1.32 6.35 19.15
CA LEU A 68 -0.66 5.36 18.30
C LEU A 68 -1.63 4.67 17.36
N LEU A 69 -2.88 4.42 17.81
CA LEU A 69 -3.92 3.91 16.94
C LEU A 69 -4.25 4.89 15.80
N TYR A 70 -4.36 6.19 16.11
CA TYR A 70 -4.59 7.22 15.10
C TYR A 70 -3.45 7.27 14.08
N GLU A 71 -2.20 7.34 14.55
CA GLU A 71 -0.98 7.40 13.72
C GLU A 71 -0.83 6.13 12.85
N SER A 72 -1.17 4.96 13.37
CA SER A 72 -1.18 3.70 12.62
C SER A 72 -2.18 3.70 11.46
N ARG A 73 -3.31 4.40 11.61
CA ARG A 73 -4.38 4.45 10.60
C ARG A 73 -4.20 5.56 9.57
N LYS A 74 -3.37 6.57 9.86
CA LYS A 74 -3.19 7.77 9.04
C LYS A 74 -1.80 7.79 8.40
N ARG A 75 -1.53 6.80 7.53
CA ARG A 75 -0.25 6.67 6.80
C ARG A 75 -0.35 7.21 5.37
N GLY A 76 0.78 7.45 4.73
CA GLY A 76 0.85 7.93 3.34
C GLY A 76 0.47 6.89 2.28
N MET A 77 0.45 5.60 2.63
CA MET A 77 0.13 4.49 1.72
C MET A 77 -0.95 3.56 2.29
N LEU A 78 -1.73 2.94 1.40
CA LEU A 78 -2.86 2.09 1.79
C LEU A 78 -2.38 0.77 2.42
N GLU A 79 -1.26 0.24 1.95
CA GLU A 79 -0.62 -0.99 2.40
C GLU A 79 -0.33 -0.92 3.91
N ASN A 80 0.40 0.12 4.34
CA ASN A 80 0.67 0.36 5.76
C ASN A 80 -0.59 0.72 6.53
N CYS A 81 -1.51 1.50 5.95
CA CYS A 81 -2.78 1.81 6.63
C CYS A 81 -3.53 0.53 7.01
N ILE A 82 -3.67 -0.44 6.09
CA ILE A 82 -4.37 -1.69 6.37
C ILE A 82 -3.55 -2.57 7.32
N LEU A 83 -2.25 -2.73 7.06
CA LEU A 83 -1.38 -3.60 7.87
C LEU A 83 -1.30 -3.13 9.33
N LEU A 84 -0.95 -1.86 9.55
CA LEU A 84 -0.76 -1.29 10.89
C LEU A 84 -2.08 -1.11 11.63
N SER A 85 -3.19 -0.82 10.93
CA SER A 85 -4.50 -0.70 11.60
C SER A 85 -5.02 -2.03 12.14
N LEU A 86 -4.80 -3.13 11.40
CA LEU A 86 -5.13 -4.47 11.87
C LEU A 86 -4.19 -4.92 12.99
N PHE A 87 -2.89 -4.66 12.84
CA PHE A 87 -1.90 -4.92 13.88
C PHE A 87 -2.24 -4.20 15.19
N ALA A 88 -2.57 -2.90 15.11
CA ALA A 88 -2.96 -2.11 16.27
C ALA A 88 -4.23 -2.64 16.94
N LYS A 89 -5.24 -3.07 16.15
CA LYS A 89 -6.45 -3.68 16.71
C LYS A 89 -6.12 -4.88 17.61
N GLU A 90 -5.24 -5.77 17.17
CA GLU A 90 -4.93 -7.02 17.87
C GLU A 90 -3.91 -6.87 19.01
N HIS A 91 -2.90 -6.01 18.85
CA HIS A 91 -1.78 -5.97 19.78
C HIS A 91 -1.79 -4.77 20.73
N LEU A 92 -2.33 -3.62 20.33
CA LEU A 92 -2.13 -2.35 21.05
C LEU A 92 -2.74 -2.36 22.47
N HIS A 93 -3.84 -3.09 22.67
CA HIS A 93 -4.47 -3.25 23.97
C HIS A 93 -3.69 -4.17 24.93
N ARG A 94 -2.90 -5.11 24.39
CA ARG A 94 -2.10 -6.08 25.16
C ARG A 94 -0.67 -5.62 25.42
N MET A 95 -0.20 -4.63 24.65
CA MET A 95 1.16 -4.11 24.78
C MET A 95 1.38 -3.39 26.12
N THR A 96 2.56 -3.64 26.68
CA THR A 96 3.10 -2.90 27.83
C THR A 96 3.58 -1.52 27.40
N GLU A 97 3.80 -0.60 28.35
CA GLU A 97 4.30 0.75 28.05
C GLU A 97 5.63 0.74 27.27
N LYS A 98 6.54 -0.16 27.62
CA LYS A 98 7.82 -0.32 26.89
C LYS A 98 7.58 -0.72 25.43
N GLN A 99 6.67 -1.65 25.19
CA GLN A 99 6.31 -2.07 23.83
C GLN A 99 5.61 -0.96 23.05
N LEU A 100 4.78 -0.15 23.71
CA LEU A 100 4.16 1.03 23.08
C LEU A 100 5.22 2.06 22.67
N ASN A 101 6.26 2.30 23.47
CA ASN A 101 7.35 3.22 23.10
C ASN A 101 8.18 2.67 21.93
N LEU A 102 8.47 1.36 21.91
CA LEU A 102 9.14 0.71 20.78
C LEU A 102 8.29 0.78 19.50
N TYR A 103 6.98 0.63 19.63
CA TYR A 103 6.05 0.77 18.51
C TYR A 103 5.94 2.20 18.01
N ASP A 104 5.84 3.18 18.91
CA ASP A 104 5.84 4.62 18.61
C ASP A 104 7.07 5.01 17.78
N ARG A 105 8.25 4.59 18.27
CA ARG A 105 9.50 4.79 17.58
C ARG A 105 9.51 4.14 16.20
N LEU A 106 9.06 2.89 16.09
CA LEU A 106 9.01 2.15 14.83
C LEU A 106 8.16 2.83 13.75
N ILE A 107 6.99 3.37 14.10
CA ILE A 107 6.08 3.95 13.11
C ILE A 107 6.35 5.44 12.82
N ASN A 108 6.95 6.18 13.75
CA ASN A 108 7.08 7.64 13.65
C ASN A 108 8.53 8.15 13.45
N GLU A 109 9.56 7.39 13.80
CA GLU A 109 10.96 7.78 13.55
C GLU A 109 11.34 7.70 12.06
N PRO A 110 10.98 6.64 11.30
CA PRO A 110 11.29 6.57 9.87
C PRO A 110 10.50 7.60 9.08
N SER A 111 11.19 8.38 8.24
CA SER A 111 10.55 9.41 7.42
C SER A 111 9.78 8.84 6.23
N ASN A 112 10.10 7.61 5.81
CA ASN A 112 9.53 6.99 4.62
C ASN A 112 8.71 5.74 5.01
N ASP A 113 7.41 5.78 4.69
CA ASP A 113 6.49 4.68 4.93
C ASP A 113 6.89 3.38 4.23
N TRP A 114 7.53 3.45 3.05
CA TRP A 114 7.95 2.25 2.32
C TRP A 114 8.98 1.43 3.08
N ASP A 115 9.84 2.09 3.85
CA ASP A 115 10.87 1.37 4.60
C ASP A 115 10.24 0.48 5.68
N ILE A 116 9.21 0.98 6.39
CA ILE A 116 8.44 0.20 7.36
C ILE A 116 7.82 -1.04 6.68
N TYR A 117 7.23 -0.87 5.50
CA TYR A 117 6.64 -1.98 4.75
C TYR A 117 7.69 -3.02 4.35
N TYR A 118 8.85 -2.59 3.87
CA TYR A 118 9.94 -3.49 3.48
C TYR A 118 10.54 -4.24 4.66
N TRP A 119 10.65 -3.61 5.83
CA TRP A 119 11.13 -4.26 7.04
C TRP A 119 10.11 -5.28 7.59
N ALA A 120 8.82 -4.96 7.52
CA ALA A 120 7.75 -5.85 7.94
C ALA A 120 7.62 -7.08 7.04
N THR A 121 7.83 -6.91 5.73
CA THR A 121 7.78 -8.00 4.73
C THR A 121 9.10 -8.75 4.58
N GLU A 122 10.14 -8.39 5.36
CA GLU A 122 11.50 -8.95 5.26
C GLU A 122 12.13 -8.77 3.86
N ALA A 123 11.59 -7.85 3.04
CA ALA A 123 12.15 -7.52 1.72
C ALA A 123 13.48 -6.76 1.82
N ARG A 124 13.67 -6.02 2.93
CA ARG A 124 14.94 -5.37 3.30
C ARG A 124 15.20 -5.58 4.80
N PRO A 125 16.47 -5.71 5.22
CA PRO A 125 16.79 -5.78 6.65
C PRO A 125 16.42 -4.45 7.32
N ALA A 126 15.85 -4.54 8.53
CA ALA A 126 15.62 -3.36 9.35
C ALA A 126 16.95 -2.88 9.96
N PRO A 127 17.11 -1.57 10.20
CA PRO A 127 18.20 -1.04 11.01
C PRO A 127 18.19 -1.68 12.41
N GLU A 128 19.38 -1.84 13.02
CA GLU A 128 19.54 -2.46 14.35
C GLU A 128 18.69 -1.80 15.43
N VAL A 129 18.46 -0.49 15.31
CA VAL A 129 17.61 0.30 16.21
C VAL A 129 16.16 -0.21 16.26
N PHE A 130 15.67 -0.74 15.14
CA PHE A 130 14.31 -1.25 14.98
C PHE A 130 14.21 -2.78 15.10
N GLU A 131 15.33 -3.49 15.22
CA GLU A 131 15.34 -4.95 15.36
C GLU A 131 15.01 -5.34 16.82
N ASN A 132 13.74 -5.19 17.18
CA ASN A 132 13.22 -5.38 18.53
C ASN A 132 12.02 -6.34 18.56
N GLU A 133 11.45 -6.59 19.75
CA GLU A 133 10.30 -7.48 19.94
C GLU A 133 9.07 -7.06 19.12
N VAL A 134 8.84 -5.76 18.93
CA VAL A 134 7.70 -5.23 18.18
C VAL A 134 7.87 -5.47 16.69
N MET A 135 9.08 -5.29 16.15
CA MET A 135 9.38 -5.64 14.76
C MET A 135 9.21 -7.14 14.51
N ALA A 136 9.64 -7.99 15.45
CA ALA A 136 9.44 -9.43 15.35
C ALA A 136 7.94 -9.80 15.32
N LEU A 137 7.12 -9.16 16.17
CA LEU A 137 5.66 -9.31 16.15
C LEU A 137 5.05 -8.83 14.83
N LEU A 138 5.51 -7.69 14.30
CA LEU A 138 5.03 -7.13 13.04
C LEU A 138 5.35 -8.04 11.85
N ARG A 139 6.56 -8.62 11.81
CA ARG A 139 6.95 -9.61 10.78
C ARG A 139 6.10 -10.87 10.85
N ASP A 140 5.88 -11.40 12.06
CA ASP A 140 5.01 -12.58 12.22
C ASP A 140 3.57 -12.28 11.81
N PHE A 141 3.05 -11.11 12.18
CA PHE A 141 1.74 -10.64 11.76
C PHE A 141 1.66 -10.52 10.23
N THR A 142 2.70 -10.02 9.57
CA THR A 142 2.75 -9.85 8.11
C THR A 142 2.69 -11.18 7.36
N LYS A 143 3.24 -12.26 7.92
CA LYS A 143 3.19 -13.62 7.32
C LYS A 143 1.77 -14.17 7.18
N ASN A 144 0.79 -13.62 7.91
CA ASN A 144 -0.63 -13.97 7.81
C ASN A 144 -0.88 -15.50 7.81
N ARG A 145 -0.33 -16.20 8.81
CA ARG A 145 -0.42 -17.67 8.90
C ARG A 145 -1.86 -18.19 8.89
N ASN A 146 -2.78 -17.41 9.45
CA ASN A 146 -4.21 -17.71 9.54
C ASN A 146 -4.98 -17.44 8.23
N ARG A 147 -4.35 -16.87 7.20
CA ARG A 147 -4.97 -16.47 5.92
C ARG A 147 -6.19 -15.56 6.11
N GLU A 148 -6.09 -14.64 7.04
CA GLU A 148 -7.12 -13.65 7.31
C GLU A 148 -7.30 -12.71 6.11
N GLN A 149 -8.53 -12.25 5.89
CA GLN A 149 -8.83 -11.28 4.85
C GLN A 149 -8.40 -9.87 5.29
N ARG A 150 -7.43 -9.28 4.58
CA ARG A 150 -6.89 -7.94 4.85
C ARG A 150 -7.25 -6.97 3.73
N LEU A 151 -8.54 -6.72 3.56
CA LEU A 151 -9.06 -5.89 2.46
C LEU A 151 -9.26 -4.42 2.85
N ARG A 152 -9.57 -4.16 4.11
CA ARG A 152 -9.86 -2.83 4.64
C ARG A 152 -9.36 -2.69 6.07
N ALA A 153 -9.16 -1.45 6.50
CA ALA A 153 -8.95 -1.15 7.91
C ALA A 153 -10.18 -1.56 8.73
N PRO A 154 -10.00 -2.03 9.97
CA PRO A 154 -11.11 -2.41 10.82
C PRO A 154 -11.93 -1.18 11.26
N ASP A 155 -13.21 -1.41 11.50
CA ASP A 155 -14.10 -0.42 12.11
C ASP A 155 -13.74 -0.21 13.58
N LEU A 156 -14.11 0.92 14.17
CA LEU A 156 -13.69 1.30 15.53
C LEU A 156 -14.53 0.68 16.65
N GLU A 157 -15.55 -0.11 16.32
CA GLU A 157 -16.51 -0.66 17.28
C GLU A 157 -15.85 -1.53 18.36
N TYR A 158 -14.74 -2.20 18.02
CA TYR A 158 -13.97 -3.02 18.97
C TYR A 158 -13.35 -2.23 20.13
N LEU A 159 -13.27 -0.90 20.05
CA LEU A 159 -12.81 -0.06 21.17
C LEU A 159 -13.90 0.17 22.21
N LEU A 160 -15.17 -0.04 21.83
CA LEU A 160 -16.33 0.13 22.70
C LEU A 160 -16.74 -1.20 23.35
N GLU A 161 -16.37 -2.33 22.75
CA GLU A 161 -16.57 -3.65 23.30
C GLU A 161 -15.58 -3.92 24.45
N GLU A 162 -16.06 -4.53 25.53
CA GLU A 162 -15.18 -5.02 26.60
C GLU A 162 -14.22 -6.09 26.06
N PRO A 163 -12.93 -6.08 26.47
CA PRO A 163 -11.96 -7.06 26.01
C PRO A 163 -12.43 -8.48 26.37
N ARG A 164 -12.57 -9.34 25.35
CA ARG A 164 -12.90 -10.76 25.51
C ARG A 164 -11.72 -11.58 26.00
#